data_AF-A0A3P7RBU2-F1
#
_entry.id   AF-A0A3P7RBU2-F1
#
_cell.length_a   1.000
_cell.length_b   1.000
_cell.length_c   1.000
_cell.angle_alpha   90.00
_cell.angle_beta   90.00
_cell.angle_gamma   90.00
#
_symmetry.space_group_name_H-M   'P 1'
#
loop_
_entity.id
_entity.type
_entity.pdbx_description
1 polymer ?
#
loop_
_entity_poly.entity_id
_entity_poly.type
_entity_poly.pdbx_seq_one_letter_code
_entity_poly.pdbx_strand_id
1 'polypeptide(L)'
;MQLSNLSPSKHTPRSYSRIEEKCREMEKRVMDVLKESLFAAERRSFKEALDKAKEAGRRERAVVKYREQQGVVESMNIDLTFTVLFNLAQQVLQN
;
A
#
# COMPACT_ATOMS: atom_id res chain seq x y z
N MET A 1 11.66 -27.03 35.30
CA MET A 1 11.72 -25.96 34.28
C MET A 1 10.41 -25.97 33.52
N GLN A 2 9.53 -25.00 33.76
CA GLN A 2 8.32 -24.81 32.95
C GLN A 2 8.74 -24.10 31.66
N LEU A 3 8.67 -24.80 30.53
CA LEU A 3 8.72 -24.19 29.20
C LEU A 3 7.37 -23.51 28.98
N SER A 4 7.30 -22.22 29.27
CA SER A 4 6.14 -21.38 29.01
C SER A 4 5.91 -21.24 27.51
N ASN A 5 4.86 -21.90 27.02
CA ASN A 5 3.93 -21.47 25.96
C ASN A 5 4.45 -20.43 24.97
N LEU A 6 5.14 -20.88 23.91
CA LEU A 6 5.09 -20.18 22.62
C LEU A 6 3.68 -20.35 22.08
N SER A 7 2.87 -19.29 22.17
CA SER A 7 1.60 -19.22 21.45
C SER A 7 1.81 -19.56 19.97
N PRO A 8 1.01 -20.46 19.37
CA PRO A 8 1.16 -20.82 17.97
C PRO A 8 1.06 -19.57 17.10
N SER A 9 1.97 -19.42 16.14
CA SER A 9 1.80 -18.43 15.06
C SER A 9 0.41 -18.59 14.47
N LYS A 10 -0.37 -17.50 14.43
CA LYS A 10 -1.77 -17.50 13.97
C LYS A 10 -1.93 -17.94 12.50
N HIS A 11 -0.82 -18.06 11.77
CA HIS A 11 -0.81 -18.36 10.34
C HIS A 11 -0.03 -19.62 10.03
N THR A 12 -0.69 -20.49 9.27
CA THR A 12 -0.01 -21.58 8.57
C THR A 12 0.74 -21.00 7.36
N PRO A 13 1.79 -21.67 6.85
CA PRO A 13 2.50 -21.21 5.64
C PRO A 13 1.56 -20.95 4.45
N ARG A 14 0.48 -21.74 4.35
CA ARG A 14 -0.54 -21.59 3.30
C ARG A 14 -1.41 -20.34 3.49
N SER A 15 -1.76 -19.96 4.72
CA SER A 15 -2.51 -18.73 4.98
C SER A 15 -1.66 -17.49 4.76
N TYR A 16 -0.37 -17.54 5.13
CA TYR A 16 0.59 -16.46 4.85
C TYR A 16 0.73 -16.19 3.35
N SER A 17 0.90 -17.24 2.54
CA SER A 17 0.99 -17.13 1.08
C SER A 17 -0.24 -16.44 0.45
N ARG A 18 -1.45 -16.78 0.94
CA ARG A 18 -2.70 -16.16 0.48
C ARG A 18 -2.81 -14.68 0.89
N ILE A 19 -2.38 -14.34 2.10
CA ILE A 19 -2.36 -12.94 2.58
C ILE A 19 -1.41 -12.12 1.69
N GLU A 20 -0.21 -12.63 1.43
CA GLU A 20 0.76 -11.95 0.57
C GLU A 20 0.28 -11.81 -0.88
N GLU A 21 -0.39 -12.82 -1.44
CA GLU A 21 -1.01 -12.71 -2.76
C GLU A 21 -2.08 -11.61 -2.79
N LYS A 22 -2.90 -11.54 -1.74
CA LYS A 22 -3.92 -10.49 -1.63
C LYS A 22 -3.29 -9.10 -1.51
N CYS A 23 -2.26 -8.95 -0.69
CA CYS A 23 -1.52 -7.70 -0.55
C CYS A 23 -0.92 -7.28 -1.90
N ARG A 24 -0.27 -8.18 -2.64
CA ARG A 24 0.28 -7.88 -3.97
C ARG A 24 -0.78 -7.40 -4.96
N GLU A 25 -1.98 -8.00 -4.94
CA GLU A 25 -3.09 -7.55 -5.79
C GLU A 25 -3.54 -6.12 -5.41
N MET A 26 -3.61 -5.82 -4.12
CA MET A 26 -3.96 -4.48 -3.64
C MET A 26 -2.86 -3.46 -3.97
N GLU A 27 -1.59 -3.80 -3.76
CA GLU A 27 -0.42 -2.98 -4.09
C GLU A 27 -0.37 -2.66 -5.59
N LYS A 28 -0.69 -3.62 -6.46
CA LYS A 28 -0.81 -3.38 -7.91
C LYS A 28 -1.86 -2.31 -8.23
N ARG A 29 -3.01 -2.34 -7.56
CA ARG A 29 -4.06 -1.31 -7.74
C ARG A 29 -3.65 0.07 -7.24
N VAL A 30 -2.79 0.16 -6.23
CA VAL A 30 -2.18 1.44 -5.82
C VAL A 30 -1.29 1.97 -6.94
N MET A 31 -0.45 1.10 -7.50
CA MET A 31 0.46 1.44 -8.59
C MET A 31 -0.26 1.87 -9.86
N ASP A 32 -1.39 1.25 -10.20
CA ASP A 32 -2.19 1.64 -11.36
C ASP A 32 -2.74 3.08 -11.20
N VAL A 33 -3.26 3.43 -10.03
CA VAL A 33 -3.74 4.79 -9.73
C VAL A 33 -2.59 5.80 -9.70
N LEU A 34 -1.40 5.41 -9.23
CA LEU A 34 -0.20 6.26 -9.29
C LEU A 34 0.16 6.60 -10.74
N LYS A 35 0.14 5.62 -11.64
CA LYS A 35 0.41 5.87 -13.08
C LYS A 35 -0.63 6.81 -13.68
N GLU A 36 -1.90 6.66 -13.32
CA GLU A 36 -2.96 7.59 -13.75
C GLU A 36 -2.68 9.03 -13.27
N SER A 37 -2.23 9.22 -12.02
CA SER A 37 -1.80 10.52 -11.51
C SER A 37 -0.66 11.12 -12.35
N LEU A 38 0.35 10.32 -12.67
CA LEU A 38 1.49 10.76 -13.47
C LEU A 38 1.07 11.16 -14.89
N PHE A 39 0.23 10.37 -15.56
CA PHE A 39 -0.27 10.71 -16.89
C PHE A 39 -1.16 11.95 -16.90
N ALA A 40 -1.95 12.19 -15.84
CA ALA A 40 -2.71 13.44 -15.70
C ALA A 40 -1.78 14.64 -15.52
N ALA A 41 -0.69 14.51 -14.75
CA ALA A 41 0.31 15.56 -14.57
C ALA A 41 1.05 15.88 -15.88
N GLU A 42 1.44 14.87 -16.66
CA GLU A 42 2.05 15.05 -17.99
C GLU A 42 1.15 15.84 -18.94
N ARG A 43 -0.17 15.65 -18.85
CA ARG A 43 -1.19 16.40 -19.60
C ARG A 43 -1.52 17.75 -18.98
N ARG A 44 -0.78 18.20 -17.97
CA ARG A 44 -1.02 19.44 -17.20
C ARG A 44 -2.41 19.52 -16.56
N SER A 45 -3.04 18.37 -16.33
CA SER A 45 -4.34 18.24 -15.66
C SER A 45 -4.12 18.09 -14.15
N PHE A 46 -3.54 19.13 -13.52
CA PHE A 46 -3.00 19.03 -12.15
C PHE A 46 -4.05 18.71 -11.08
N LYS A 47 -5.28 19.19 -11.24
CA LYS A 47 -6.38 18.85 -10.33
C LYS A 47 -6.68 17.34 -10.36
N GLU A 48 -6.78 16.77 -11.55
CA GLU A 48 -6.99 15.32 -11.72
C GLU A 48 -5.79 14.54 -11.16
N ALA A 49 -4.57 14.99 -11.46
CA ALA A 49 -3.35 14.38 -10.94
C ALA A 49 -3.33 14.32 -9.40
N LEU A 50 -3.70 15.41 -8.74
CA LEU A 50 -3.82 15.48 -7.28
C LEU A 50 -4.93 14.59 -6.73
N ASP A 51 -6.10 14.55 -7.38
CA ASP A 51 -7.22 13.70 -6.96
C ASP A 51 -6.84 12.20 -7.05
N LYS A 52 -6.12 11.81 -8.11
CA LYS A 52 -5.57 10.46 -8.27
C LYS A 52 -4.48 10.16 -7.24
N ALA A 53 -3.58 11.10 -6.95
CA ALA A 53 -2.56 10.93 -5.92
C ALA A 53 -3.17 10.70 -4.52
N LYS A 54 -4.23 11.46 -4.17
CA LYS A 54 -4.97 11.26 -2.92
C LYS A 54 -5.66 9.90 -2.87
N GLU A 55 -6.19 9.42 -4.00
CA GLU A 55 -6.77 8.08 -4.10
C GLU A 55 -5.72 6.98 -3.92
N ALA A 56 -4.55 7.11 -4.53
CA ALA A 56 -3.42 6.19 -4.29
C ALA A 56 -3.07 6.14 -2.80
N GLY A 57 -3.00 7.30 -2.12
CA GLY A 57 -2.79 7.40 -0.67
C GLY A 57 -3.87 6.74 0.19
N ARG A 58 -5.13 6.75 -0.24
CA ARG A 58 -6.20 6.02 0.46
C ARG A 58 -6.06 4.51 0.28
N ARG A 59 -5.73 4.06 -0.93
CA ARG A 59 -5.57 2.63 -1.24
C ARG A 59 -4.35 2.03 -0.57
N GLU A 60 -3.24 2.76 -0.53
CA GLU A 60 -2.03 2.34 0.19
C GLU A 60 -2.32 2.16 1.68
N ARG A 61 -3.01 3.11 2.32
CA ARG A 61 -3.47 2.96 3.70
C ARG A 61 -4.35 1.73 3.92
N ALA A 62 -5.15 1.35 2.93
CA ALA A 62 -5.95 0.13 3.01
C ALA A 62 -5.08 -1.14 2.97
N VAL A 63 -3.96 -1.14 2.23
CA VAL A 63 -2.96 -2.23 2.25
C VAL A 63 -2.34 -2.34 3.64
N VAL A 64 -1.85 -1.22 4.19
CA VAL A 64 -1.23 -1.17 5.52
C VAL A 64 -2.18 -1.71 6.59
N LYS A 65 -3.41 -1.20 6.62
CA LYS A 65 -4.44 -1.66 7.56
C LYS A 65 -4.77 -3.14 7.40
N TYR A 66 -4.79 -3.65 6.17
CA TYR A 66 -5.00 -5.08 5.94
C TYR A 66 -3.84 -5.91 6.53
N ARG A 67 -2.58 -5.51 6.30
CA ARG A 67 -1.41 -6.18 6.88
C ARG A 67 -1.43 -6.13 8.41
N GLU A 68 -1.79 -5.01 9.02
CA GLU A 68 -1.98 -4.88 10.47
C GLU A 68 -3.04 -5.85 11.00
N GLN A 69 -4.21 -5.90 10.36
CA GLN A 69 -5.30 -6.82 10.74
C GLN A 69 -4.90 -8.29 10.63
N GLN A 70 -4.03 -8.61 9.66
CA GLN A 70 -3.47 -9.95 9.51
C GLN A 70 -2.25 -10.20 10.40
N GLY A 71 -1.73 -9.20 11.11
CA GLY A 71 -0.53 -9.35 11.95
C GLY A 71 0.77 -9.56 11.16
N VAL A 72 0.86 -9.02 9.94
CA VAL A 72 2.03 -9.10 9.04
C VAL A 72 2.53 -7.71 8.62
N VAL A 73 2.42 -6.73 9.52
CA VAL A 73 2.83 -5.34 9.24
C VAL A 73 4.34 -5.23 8.95
N GLU A 74 5.16 -6.15 9.47
CA GLU A 74 6.60 -6.19 9.24
C GLU A 74 6.96 -6.51 7.77
N SER A 75 6.05 -7.14 7.00
CA SER A 75 6.22 -7.40 5.57
C SER A 75 5.62 -6.30 4.67
N MET A 76 5.47 -5.09 5.19
CA MET A 76 4.96 -3.94 4.43
C MET A 76 5.89 -3.56 3.26
N ASN A 77 5.27 -3.18 2.14
CA ASN A 77 5.97 -2.67 0.98
C ASN A 77 6.31 -1.18 1.16
N ILE A 78 7.43 -0.93 1.84
CA ILE A 78 7.88 0.43 2.19
C ILE A 78 8.17 1.28 0.95
N ASP A 79 8.68 0.67 -0.13
CA ASP A 79 8.95 1.38 -1.39
C ASP A 79 7.66 1.94 -2.02
N LEU A 80 6.56 1.19 -1.95
CA LEU A 80 5.26 1.66 -2.39
C LEU A 80 4.77 2.83 -1.54
N THR A 81 4.90 2.74 -0.21
CA THR A 81 4.54 3.83 0.71
C THR A 81 5.31 5.10 0.36
N PHE A 82 6.63 5.02 0.21
CA PHE A 82 7.45 6.17 -0.19
C PHE A 82 7.02 6.74 -1.54
N THR A 83 6.80 5.87 -2.54
CA THR A 83 6.38 6.30 -3.88
C THR A 83 5.07 7.07 -3.84
N VAL A 84 4.10 6.60 -3.05
CA VAL A 84 2.80 7.27 -2.87
C VAL A 84 2.94 8.63 -2.20
N LEU A 85 3.70 8.71 -1.12
CA LEU A 85 3.92 9.97 -0.40
C LEU A 85 4.65 10.99 -1.27
N PHE A 86 5.67 10.54 -2.01
CA PHE A 86 6.42 11.39 -2.93
C PHE A 86 5.53 11.92 -4.06
N ASN A 87 4.76 11.05 -4.72
CA ASN A 87 3.82 11.47 -5.76
C ASN A 87 2.79 12.47 -5.21
N LEU A 88 2.20 12.20 -4.04
CA LEU A 88 1.24 13.12 -3.43
C LEU A 88 1.86 14.49 -3.14
N ALA A 89 3.06 14.54 -2.57
CA ALA A 89 3.77 15.79 -2.32
C ALA A 89 4.02 16.54 -3.63
N GLN A 90 4.49 15.85 -4.68
CA GLN A 90 4.71 16.45 -5.99
C GLN A 90 3.42 17.06 -6.57
N GLN A 91 2.30 16.33 -6.53
CA GLN A 91 1.04 16.84 -7.11
C GLN A 91 0.43 17.98 -6.29
N VAL A 92 0.64 18.02 -4.97
CA VAL A 92 0.24 19.17 -4.14
C VAL A 92 1.01 20.43 -4.54
N LEU A 93 2.29 20.32 -4.89
CA LEU A 93 3.11 21.46 -5.31
C LEU A 93 2.82 21.93 -6.74
N GLN A 94 2.21 21.07 -7.57
CA GLN A 94 1.88 21.38 -8.97
C GLN A 94 0.43 21.85 -9.19
N ASN A 95 -0.44 21.70 -8.19
CA ASN A 95 -1.85 22.12 -8.26
C ASN A 95 -2.02 23.60 -7.92
#